data_AF-A0A7H0F1N0-F1
#
_entry.id   AF-A0A7H0F1N0-F1
#
_cell.length_a   1.000
_cell.length_b   1.000
_cell.length_c   1.000
_cell.angle_alpha   90.00
_cell.angle_beta   90.00
_cell.angle_gamma   90.00
#
_symmetry.space_group_name_H-M   'P 1'
#
loop_
_entity.id
_entity.type
_entity.pdbx_description
1 polymer ?
#
loop_
_entity_poly.entity_id
_entity_poly.type
_entity_poly.pdbx_seq_one_letter_code
_entity_poly.pdbx_strand_id
1 'polypeptide(L)'
;MTHSTEYYKTLLSIRPAQLGSFIKNVLQIRRQNIVTSIGYTFFADPVSVFGYTLLSEGIYESSMTRLLQTLLRPNDSFLDVGGNEGYFSVIASSFLVYYPYYSLSYFGV
;
A
#
# COMPACT_ATOMS: atom_id res chain seq x y z
N MET A 1 3.34 19.91 7.38
CA MET A 1 2.00 20.15 7.95
C MET A 1 1.16 18.94 7.62
N THR A 2 0.57 18.26 8.61
CA THR A 2 -0.33 17.12 8.39
C THR A 2 -1.72 17.67 8.09
N HIS A 3 -2.15 17.63 6.83
CA HIS A 3 -3.51 18.01 6.46
C HIS A 3 -4.51 16.92 6.86
N SER A 4 -5.77 17.30 7.11
CA SER A 4 -6.83 16.34 7.43
C SER A 4 -7.19 15.48 6.22
N THR A 5 -7.67 14.26 6.45
CA THR A 5 -8.08 13.34 5.38
C THR A 5 -9.21 13.91 4.52
N GLU A 6 -10.13 14.68 5.12
CA GLU A 6 -11.22 15.39 4.41
C GLU A 6 -10.71 16.46 3.43
N TYR A 7 -9.58 17.11 3.73
CA TYR A 7 -8.94 18.05 2.80
C TYR A 7 -8.47 17.34 1.53
N TYR A 8 -7.82 16.18 1.67
CA TYR A 8 -7.38 15.39 0.51
C TYR A 8 -8.55 14.82 -0.28
N LYS A 9 -9.62 14.38 0.39
CA LYS A 9 -10.86 13.92 -0.25
C LYS A 9 -11.47 15.00 -1.15
N THR A 10 -11.52 16.24 -0.64
CA THR A 10 -12.05 17.39 -1.37
C THR A 10 -11.22 17.71 -2.61
N LEU A 11 -9.90 17.61 -2.53
CA LEU A 11 -9.03 17.81 -3.69
C LEU A 11 -9.15 16.66 -4.70
N LEU A 12 -9.34 15.42 -4.24
CA LEU A 12 -9.50 14.23 -5.08
C LEU A 12 -10.82 14.25 -5.87
N SER A 13 -11.85 14.90 -5.35
CA SER A 13 -13.17 15.00 -6.00
C SER A 13 -13.21 16.05 -7.12
N ILE A 14 -12.18 16.90 -7.26
CA ILE A 14 -12.12 17.93 -8.30
C ILE A 14 -12.09 17.29 -9.69
N ARG A 15 -13.04 17.71 -10.53
CA ARG A 15 -13.11 17.35 -11.95
C ARG A 15 -13.10 18.63 -12.80
N PRO A 16 -12.37 18.64 -13.93
CA PRO A 16 -11.58 17.54 -14.50
C PRO A 16 -10.29 17.27 -13.69
N ALA A 17 -9.75 16.05 -13.76
CA ALA A 17 -8.64 15.60 -12.90
C ALA A 17 -7.38 16.47 -13.02
N GLN A 18 -7.18 17.08 -14.18
CA GLN A 18 -6.09 18.01 -14.49
C GLN A 18 -6.16 19.26 -13.60
N LEU A 19 -7.36 19.77 -13.33
CA LEU A 19 -7.55 20.91 -12.43
C LEU A 19 -7.15 20.54 -10.99
N GLY A 20 -7.55 19.34 -10.54
CA GLY A 20 -7.09 18.79 -9.25
C GLY A 20 -5.57 18.71 -9.19
N SER A 21 -4.92 18.19 -10.24
CA SER A 21 -3.45 18.12 -10.32
C SER A 21 -2.79 19.50 -10.28
N PHE A 22 -3.32 20.49 -10.99
CA PHE A 22 -2.82 21.86 -10.95
C PHE A 22 -2.92 22.45 -9.54
N ILE A 23 -4.09 22.34 -8.90
CA ILE A 23 -4.32 22.87 -7.55
C ILE A 23 -3.38 22.20 -6.54
N LYS A 24 -3.18 20.88 -6.62
CA LYS A 24 -2.19 20.17 -5.78
C LYS A 24 -0.78 20.76 -5.92
N ASN A 25 -0.36 21.06 -7.15
CA ASN A 25 0.95 21.65 -7.41
C ASN A 25 1.07 23.05 -6.81
N VAL A 26 0.04 23.89 -6.94
CA VAL A 26 -0.02 25.23 -6.33
C VAL A 26 0.06 25.15 -4.80
N LEU A 27 -0.66 24.19 -4.21
CA LEU A 27 -0.67 23.94 -2.76
C LEU A 27 0.56 23.17 -2.27
N GLN A 28 1.52 22.88 -3.17
CA GLN A 28 2.75 22.14 -2.88
C GLN A 28 2.52 20.78 -2.20
N ILE A 29 1.40 20.11 -2.50
CA ILE A 29 1.13 18.78 -2.00
C ILE A 29 2.05 17.80 -2.72
N ARG A 30 2.91 17.12 -1.95
CA ARG A 30 3.88 16.15 -2.45
C ARG A 30 3.48 14.75 -2.03
N ARG A 31 4.08 13.77 -2.71
CA ARG A 31 4.08 12.38 -2.23
C ARG A 31 4.75 12.33 -0.86
N GLN A 32 4.27 11.43 -0.01
CA GLN A 32 4.75 11.25 1.35
C GLN A 32 4.84 9.75 1.68
N ASN A 33 5.63 9.44 2.70
CA ASN A 33 5.69 8.08 3.24
C ASN A 33 4.44 7.82 4.09
N ILE A 34 3.66 6.83 3.68
CA ILE A 34 2.44 6.41 4.39
C ILE A 34 2.68 5.01 4.92
N VAL A 35 2.60 4.85 6.23
CA VAL A 35 2.70 3.55 6.90
C VAL A 35 1.33 2.89 6.90
N THR A 36 1.28 1.67 6.42
CA THR A 36 0.07 0.84 6.39
C THR A 36 -0.15 0.15 7.73
N SER A 37 -1.38 -0.27 8.02
CA SER A 37 -1.75 -1.02 9.23
C SER A 37 -1.05 -2.38 9.32
N ILE A 38 -0.55 -2.89 8.20
CA ILE A 38 0.21 -4.14 8.08
C ILE A 38 1.74 -3.92 8.09
N GLY A 39 2.21 -2.72 8.39
CA GLY A 39 3.62 -2.43 8.69
C GLY A 39 4.50 -2.04 7.49
N TYR A 40 3.97 -2.07 6.26
CA TYR A 40 4.70 -1.62 5.07
C TYR A 40 4.59 -0.09 4.90
N THR A 41 5.61 0.51 4.30
CA THR A 41 5.65 1.94 3.99
C THR A 41 5.61 2.15 2.49
N PHE A 42 4.70 3.01 2.01
CA PHE A 42 4.57 3.37 0.61
C PHE A 42 4.80 4.87 0.40
N PHE A 43 5.51 5.22 -0.68
CA PHE A 43 5.68 6.60 -1.10
C PHE A 43 4.57 6.99 -2.07
N ALA A 44 3.50 7.62 -1.58
CA ALA A 44 2.27 7.84 -2.33
C ALA A 44 1.78 9.28 -2.27
N ASP A 45 1.03 9.67 -3.30
CA ASP A 45 0.37 10.97 -3.35
C ASP A 45 -0.86 10.93 -2.43
N PRO A 46 -0.96 11.76 -1.38
CA PRO A 46 -2.11 11.77 -0.47
C PRO A 46 -3.44 12.11 -1.17
N VAL A 47 -3.39 12.69 -2.36
CA VAL A 47 -4.54 13.00 -3.22
C VAL A 47 -4.49 12.17 -4.51
N SER A 48 -4.23 10.88 -4.31
CA SER A 48 -4.52 9.79 -5.24
C SER A 48 -5.50 8.84 -4.56
N VAL A 49 -6.22 8.02 -5.33
CA VAL A 49 -7.09 6.99 -4.74
C VAL A 49 -6.30 6.10 -3.79
N PHE A 50 -5.13 5.63 -4.23
CA PHE A 50 -4.24 4.79 -3.43
C PHE A 50 -3.79 5.47 -2.13
N GLY A 51 -3.15 6.64 -2.22
CA GLY A 51 -2.63 7.32 -1.03
C GLY A 51 -3.73 7.81 -0.09
N TYR A 52 -4.88 8.24 -0.61
CA TYR A 52 -6.03 8.60 0.20
C TYR A 52 -6.56 7.39 0.98
N THR A 53 -6.79 6.25 0.30
CA THR A 53 -7.26 5.02 0.94
C THR A 53 -6.28 4.54 2.02
N LEU A 54 -4.96 4.62 1.77
CA LEU A 54 -3.97 4.27 2.79
C LEU A 54 -4.04 5.19 4.01
N LEU A 55 -4.26 6.50 3.82
CA LEU A 55 -4.41 7.45 4.94
C LEU A 55 -5.71 7.27 5.72
N SER A 56 -6.80 6.89 5.03
CA SER A 56 -8.12 6.75 5.65
C SER A 56 -8.35 5.39 6.30
N GLU A 57 -7.88 4.32 5.67
CA GLU A 57 -8.19 2.93 6.04
C GLU A 57 -6.95 2.17 6.52
N GLY A 58 -5.74 2.68 6.28
CA GLY A 58 -4.48 2.02 6.63
C GLY A 58 -4.12 0.83 5.72
N ILE A 59 -5.02 0.41 4.83
CA ILE A 59 -4.84 -0.75 3.97
C ILE A 59 -5.48 -0.47 2.61
N TYR A 60 -4.89 -0.96 1.52
CA TYR A 60 -5.46 -0.82 0.19
C TYR A 60 -6.15 -2.14 -0.20
N GLU A 61 -7.40 -2.05 -0.64
CA GLU A 61 -8.21 -3.22 -1.06
C GLU A 61 -8.09 -4.43 -0.11
N SER A 62 -8.61 -4.27 1.11
CA SER A 62 -8.49 -5.26 2.19
C SER A 62 -8.94 -6.68 1.79
N SER A 63 -10.01 -6.80 1.00
CA SER A 63 -10.50 -8.08 0.47
C SER A 63 -9.49 -8.79 -0.42
N MET A 64 -8.83 -8.06 -1.33
CA MET A 64 -7.79 -8.61 -2.21
C MET A 64 -6.55 -8.99 -1.40
N THR A 65 -6.14 -8.15 -0.46
CA THR A 65 -5.05 -8.45 0.47
C THR A 65 -5.28 -9.76 1.23
N ARG A 66 -6.51 -9.98 1.71
CA ARG A 66 -6.90 -11.22 2.40
C ARG A 66 -6.91 -12.43 1.47
N LEU A 67 -7.31 -12.25 0.21
CA LEU A 67 -7.25 -13.31 -0.78
C LEU A 67 -5.81 -13.78 -1.01
N LEU A 68 -4.87 -12.84 -1.22
CA LEU A 68 -3.45 -13.14 -1.37
C LEU A 68 -2.89 -13.87 -0.15
N GLN A 69 -3.21 -13.40 1.06
CA GLN A 69 -2.83 -14.07 2.32
C GLN A 69 -3.32 -15.53 2.39
N THR A 70 -4.50 -15.80 1.85
CA THR A 70 -5.11 -17.13 1.93
C THR A 70 -4.52 -18.08 0.88
N LEU A 71 -4.24 -17.56 -0.32
CA LEU A 71 -3.85 -18.36 -1.48
C LEU A 71 -2.34 -18.54 -1.63
N LEU A 72 -1.54 -17.48 -1.41
CA LEU A 72 -0.09 -17.55 -1.63
C LEU A 72 0.58 -18.48 -0.62
N ARG A 73 1.56 -19.22 -1.12
CA ARG A 73 2.42 -20.12 -0.35
C ARG A 73 3.89 -19.78 -0.62
N PRO A 74 4.80 -20.15 0.30
CA PRO A 74 6.23 -20.04 0.05
C PRO A 74 6.60 -20.74 -1.26
N ASN A 75 7.50 -20.11 -2.03
CA ASN A 75 7.97 -20.57 -3.35
C ASN A 75 6.95 -20.47 -4.50
N ASP A 76 5.75 -19.91 -4.30
CA ASP A 76 4.88 -19.56 -5.43
C ASP A 76 5.51 -18.44 -6.28
N SER A 77 5.05 -18.33 -7.53
CA SER A 77 5.34 -17.18 -8.39
C SER A 77 4.11 -16.28 -8.45
N PHE A 78 4.30 -14.98 -8.18
CA PHE A 78 3.24 -13.98 -8.24
C PHE A 78 3.56 -12.93 -9.31
N LEU A 79 2.56 -12.59 -10.14
CA LEU A 79 2.66 -11.55 -11.17
C LEU A 79 1.61 -10.46 -10.92
N ASP A 80 2.09 -9.25 -10.65
CA ASP A 80 1.27 -8.07 -10.39
C ASP A 80 1.07 -7.25 -11.67
N VAL A 81 0.03 -7.59 -12.44
CA VAL A 81 -0.26 -6.90 -13.70
C VAL A 81 -0.92 -5.56 -13.41
N GLY A 82 -0.27 -4.47 -13.83
CA GLY A 82 -0.80 -3.12 -13.58
C GLY A 82 -0.66 -2.68 -12.13
N GLY A 83 0.32 -3.23 -11.39
CA GLY A 83 0.48 -3.02 -9.95
C GLY A 83 0.68 -1.58 -9.47
N ASN A 84 0.78 -0.60 -10.38
CA ASN A 84 0.92 0.84 -10.09
C ASN A 84 1.98 1.13 -9.02
N GLU A 85 1.59 1.47 -7.79
CA GLU A 85 2.48 1.72 -6.64
C GLU A 85 3.13 0.43 -6.06
N GLY A 86 2.91 -0.72 -6.68
CA GLY A 86 3.49 -2.00 -6.32
C GLY A 86 2.93 -2.57 -5.02
N TYR A 87 1.72 -2.16 -4.63
CA TYR A 87 1.12 -2.56 -3.35
C TYR A 87 1.06 -4.07 -3.20
N PHE A 88 0.44 -4.76 -4.16
CA PHE A 88 0.28 -6.21 -4.08
C PHE A 88 1.61 -6.95 -4.28
N SER A 89 2.54 -6.42 -5.08
CA SER A 89 3.91 -6.95 -5.17
C SER A 89 4.62 -6.96 -3.80
N VAL A 90 4.54 -5.86 -3.05
CA VAL A 90 5.11 -5.78 -1.69
C VAL A 90 4.42 -6.76 -0.76
N ILE A 91 3.09 -6.81 -0.76
CA ILE A 91 2.31 -7.74 0.06
C ILE A 91 2.67 -9.19 -0.26
N ALA A 92 2.70 -9.56 -1.54
CA ALA A 92 3.04 -10.91 -1.98
C ALA A 92 4.46 -11.32 -1.54
N SER A 93 5.44 -10.41 -1.64
CA SER A 93 6.82 -10.72 -1.24
C SER A 93 6.96 -11.17 0.22
N SER A 94 6.04 -10.76 1.09
CA SER A 94 6.01 -11.20 2.50
C SER A 94 5.62 -12.66 2.71
N PHE A 95 4.93 -13.26 1.74
CA PHE A 95 4.43 -14.65 1.81
C PHE A 95 5.29 -15.63 1.01
N LEU A 96 6.00 -15.15 -0.01
CA LEU A 96 6.75 -16.01 -0.93
C LEU A 96 8.12 -16.43 -0.39
N VAL A 97 8.68 -15.67 0.56
CA VAL A 97 10.01 -15.95 1.13
C VAL A 97 9.93 -17.14 2.09
N TYR A 98 10.61 -18.22 1.74
CA TYR A 98 10.87 -19.33 2.63
C TYR A 98 12.01 -18.97 3.59
N TYR A 99 11.78 -19.08 4.90
CA TYR A 99 12.83 -19.01 5.92
C TYR A 99 13.24 -20.44 6.35
N PRO A 100 14.36 -21.00 5.85
CA PRO A 100 14.77 -22.37 6.16
C PRO A 100 15.18 -22.64 7.62
N TYR A 101 15.27 -21.63 8.48
CA TYR A 101 15.94 -21.76 9.79
C TYR A 101 15.05 -21.40 10.97
N TYR A 102 14.04 -22.23 11.26
CA TYR A 102 13.40 -22.29 12.59
C TYR A 102 13.09 -23.73 13.06
N SER A 103 13.76 -24.75 12.52
CA SER A 103 13.70 -26.12 13.04
C SER A 103 15.05 -26.53 13.66
N LEU A 104 15.49 -25.84 14.71
CA LEU A 104 16.62 -26.28 15.54
C LEU A 104 16.39 -25.89 17.00
N SER A 105 15.30 -26.39 17.57
CA SER A 105 15.09 -26.40 19.01
C SER A 105 14.03 -27.43 19.42
N TYR A 106 14.13 -28.66 18.93
CA TYR A 106 13.65 -29.85 19.62
C TYR A 106 14.61 -30.99 19.27
N PHE A 107 15.12 -31.66 20.29
CA PHE A 107 16.22 -32.65 20.32
C PHE A 107 17.63 -32.09 20.54
N GLY A 108 17.92 -31.88 21.82
CA GLY A 108 19.26 -31.69 22.36
C GLY A 108 19.27 -32.01 23.85
N VAL A 109 19.34 -33.31 24.15
CA VAL A 109 19.73 -33.98 25.42
C VAL A 109 18.78 -33.86 26.62
#